data_AF-A0AA37KRQ0-F1
#
_entry.id   AF-A0AA37KRQ0-F1
#
_cell.length_a   1.000
_cell.length_b   1.000
_cell.length_c   1.000
_cell.angle_alpha   90.00
_cell.angle_beta   90.00
_cell.angle_gamma   90.00
#
_symmetry.space_group_name_H-M   'P 1'
#
loop_
_entity.id
_entity.type
_entity.pdbx_description
1 polymer ?
#
loop_
_entity_poly.entity_id
_entity_poly.type
_entity_poly.pdbx_seq_one_letter_code
_entity_poly.pdbx_strand_id
1 'polypeptide(L)'
;MNTSLKTLSLLSTLLAAAALLSACGGGSDSLDERAASLTVTNASVSGLDGSYGNGNINASEVTKIAATGTAPELCSFTFDGADRVGGDGTASGTVRYATNADSLYRLVLNVRGREFATASGDGDDTDVHHSRDYLEIVNKRLTATDGTGDTLRVTGLLTLRGNRPAGC
;
A
#
# COMPACT_ATOMS: atom_id res chain seq x y z
N MET A 1 -49.92 35.60 33.50
CA MET A 1 -49.41 36.95 33.78
C MET A 1 -48.68 36.88 35.11
N ASN A 2 -47.37 37.16 35.13
CA ASN A 2 -46.64 37.76 36.25
C ASN A 2 -45.25 38.15 35.73
N THR A 3 -44.84 39.34 36.15
CA THR A 3 -43.96 40.28 35.48
C THR A 3 -42.49 40.16 35.87
N SER A 4 -41.64 40.34 34.86
CA SER A 4 -40.36 41.06 34.84
C SER A 4 -39.58 41.24 36.14
N LEU A 5 -38.35 40.71 36.16
CA LEU A 5 -37.21 41.47 36.65
C LEU A 5 -36.10 41.54 35.61
N LYS A 6 -35.56 42.75 35.52
CA LYS A 6 -34.69 43.34 34.52
C LYS A 6 -33.24 43.23 35.00
N THR A 7 -32.35 42.95 34.04
CA THR A 7 -30.98 43.50 33.93
C THR A 7 -29.96 43.13 35.00
N LEU A 8 -28.86 42.49 34.62
CA LEU A 8 -27.51 42.93 34.99
C LEU A 8 -26.44 42.33 34.06
N SER A 9 -25.55 43.22 33.62
CA SER A 9 -24.14 42.99 33.29
C SER A 9 -23.75 42.31 31.97
N LEU A 10 -23.49 43.19 30.99
CA LEU A 10 -22.28 43.22 30.16
C LEU A 10 -21.08 42.49 30.81
N LEU A 11 -20.39 41.62 30.08
CA LEU A 11 -18.93 41.57 30.08
C LEU A 11 -18.45 40.84 28.82
N SER A 12 -17.79 41.60 27.95
CA SER A 12 -17.08 41.14 26.76
C SER A 12 -15.74 40.52 27.16
N THR A 13 -15.43 39.31 26.69
CA THR A 13 -14.03 38.86 26.55
C THR A 13 -13.90 37.97 25.32
N LEU A 14 -13.38 38.54 24.24
CA LEU A 14 -12.62 37.82 23.22
C LEU A 14 -11.40 37.19 23.91
N LEU A 15 -11.20 35.88 23.74
CA LEU A 15 -9.88 35.29 23.91
C LEU A 15 -9.70 34.18 22.87
N ALA A 16 -8.94 34.52 21.82
CA ALA A 16 -8.39 33.56 20.89
C ALA A 16 -7.36 32.70 21.63
N ALA A 17 -7.56 31.39 21.64
CA ALA A 17 -6.55 30.41 22.03
C ALA A 17 -6.25 29.53 20.82
N ALA A 18 -5.46 30.08 19.89
CA ALA A 18 -4.68 29.28 18.95
C ALA A 18 -3.46 28.77 19.73
N ALA A 19 -3.49 27.51 20.14
CA ALA A 19 -2.35 26.81 20.71
C ALA A 19 -2.13 25.51 19.94
N LEU A 20 -1.31 25.64 18.89
CA LEU A 20 -0.21 24.76 18.52
C LEU A 20 -0.44 23.24 18.71
N LEU A 21 -0.82 22.58 17.61
CA LEU A 21 -0.52 21.17 17.37
C LEU A 21 1.01 21.03 17.22
N SER A 22 1.73 20.93 18.33
CA SER A 22 3.11 20.46 18.33
C SER A 22 3.14 19.02 18.81
N ALA A 23 3.04 18.09 17.86
CA ALA A 23 3.54 16.72 18.01
C ALA A 23 3.69 16.07 16.62
N CYS A 24 4.43 16.75 15.75
CA CYS A 24 5.19 16.11 14.69
C CYS A 24 6.46 15.56 15.38
N GLY A 25 6.43 14.29 15.81
CA GLY A 25 7.66 13.52 16.02
C GLY A 25 8.07 12.99 14.66
N GLY A 26 9.28 13.16 14.15
CA GLY A 26 10.56 13.30 14.84
C GLY A 26 11.36 12.01 14.66
N GLY A 27 11.84 11.77 13.43
CA GLY A 27 12.69 10.63 13.06
C GLY A 27 13.26 10.86 11.67
N SER A 28 14.52 11.31 11.62
CA SER A 28 15.29 11.62 10.43
C SER A 28 15.78 10.36 9.73
N ASP A 29 15.33 10.16 8.50
CA ASP A 29 16.08 9.74 7.31
C ASP A 29 15.09 9.87 6.15
N SER A 30 15.23 10.90 5.31
CA SER A 30 14.34 11.10 4.17
C SER A 30 14.65 10.06 3.09
N LEU A 31 14.26 8.83 3.35
CA LEU A 31 13.71 7.95 2.32
C LEU A 31 12.43 8.65 1.87
N ASP A 32 12.16 8.74 0.56
CA ASP A 32 10.87 9.23 0.08
C ASP A 32 9.74 8.44 0.79
N GLU A 33 9.15 9.01 1.84
CA GLU A 33 8.13 8.40 2.73
C GLU A 33 6.78 8.28 1.99
N ARG A 34 6.78 7.73 0.78
CA ARG A 34 5.54 7.28 0.15
C ARG A 34 5.08 6.08 0.98
N ALA A 35 4.16 6.33 1.91
CA ALA A 35 3.54 5.29 2.71
C ALA A 35 3.01 4.21 1.78
N ALA A 36 3.57 3.01 1.92
CA ALA A 36 3.17 1.88 1.11
C ALA A 36 1.69 1.59 1.38
N SER A 37 0.92 1.49 0.31
CA SER A 37 -0.53 1.33 0.38
C SER A 37 -1.04 0.66 -0.89
N LEU A 38 -2.11 -0.10 -0.73
CA LEU A 38 -2.81 -0.81 -1.79
C LEU A 38 -4.28 -0.49 -1.70
N THR A 39 -4.90 -0.20 -2.83
CA THR A 39 -6.36 -0.06 -2.95
C THR A 39 -6.86 -1.19 -3.83
N VAL A 40 -7.71 -2.03 -3.25
CA VAL A 40 -8.42 -3.10 -3.94
C VAL A 40 -9.78 -2.56 -4.38
N THR A 41 -10.09 -2.73 -5.66
CA THR A 41 -11.37 -2.34 -6.25
C THR A 41 -11.90 -3.43 -7.18
N ASN A 42 -13.18 -3.37 -7.51
CA ASN A 42 -13.82 -4.28 -8.46
C ASN A 42 -13.58 -5.76 -8.13
N ALA A 43 -13.49 -6.09 -6.85
CA ALA A 43 -13.42 -7.46 -6.42
C ALA A 43 -14.76 -8.15 -6.72
N SER A 44 -14.69 -9.24 -7.48
CA SER A 44 -15.82 -10.16 -7.69
C SER A 44 -16.32 -10.80 -6.38
N VAL A 45 -15.50 -10.76 -5.33
CA VAL A 45 -15.79 -11.29 -4.00
C VAL A 45 -16.13 -10.14 -3.06
N SER A 46 -17.32 -10.19 -2.48
CA SER A 46 -17.78 -9.15 -1.55
C SER A 46 -16.84 -9.00 -0.36
N GLY A 47 -16.58 -7.75 0.03
CA GLY A 47 -15.84 -7.44 1.26
C GLY A 47 -14.32 -7.45 1.11
N LEU A 48 -13.78 -7.65 -0.10
CA LEU A 48 -12.35 -7.46 -0.40
C LEU A 48 -12.02 -6.03 -0.85
N ASP A 49 -12.97 -5.28 -1.43
CA ASP A 49 -12.75 -3.89 -1.82
C ASP A 49 -12.40 -3.00 -0.62
N GLY A 50 -11.42 -2.13 -0.79
CA GLY A 50 -10.97 -1.18 0.25
C GLY A 50 -9.50 -0.81 0.13
N SER A 51 -9.07 0.09 1.01
CA SER A 51 -7.68 0.46 1.17
C SER A 51 -7.01 -0.42 2.22
N TYR A 52 -5.80 -0.88 1.92
CA TYR A 52 -4.95 -1.75 2.71
C TYR A 52 -3.59 -1.09 2.87
N GLY A 53 -3.13 -0.96 4.11
CA GLY A 53 -1.99 -0.14 4.48
C GLY A 53 -2.35 1.34 4.64
N ASN A 54 -1.76 1.97 5.65
CA ASN A 54 -1.79 3.43 5.87
C ASN A 54 -0.47 3.95 6.47
N GLY A 55 0.65 3.26 6.19
CA GLY A 55 1.91 3.49 6.87
C GLY A 55 2.90 2.35 6.63
N ASN A 56 3.43 1.76 7.70
CA ASN A 56 4.45 0.71 7.63
C ASN A 56 3.88 -0.62 7.15
N ILE A 57 3.84 -0.83 5.83
CA ILE A 57 3.86 -2.18 5.26
C ILE A 57 5.29 -2.71 5.44
N ASN A 58 5.44 -3.90 6.04
CA ASN A 58 6.76 -4.49 6.22
C ASN A 58 7.18 -5.13 4.89
N ALA A 59 8.19 -4.56 4.24
CA ALA A 59 8.83 -5.19 3.10
C ALA A 59 10.05 -6.01 3.55
N SER A 60 10.24 -7.20 2.97
CA SER A 60 11.48 -7.95 3.12
C SER A 60 12.63 -7.29 2.36
N GLU A 61 13.85 -7.80 2.57
CA GLU A 61 14.94 -7.53 1.64
C GLU A 61 14.63 -8.09 0.26
N VAL A 62 15.21 -7.47 -0.78
CA VAL A 62 15.11 -7.96 -2.14
C VAL A 62 16.15 -9.06 -2.34
N THR A 63 15.71 -10.22 -2.79
CA THR A 63 16.55 -11.38 -3.09
C THR A 63 16.59 -11.62 -4.59
N LYS A 64 17.73 -12.12 -5.09
CA LYS A 64 17.90 -12.49 -6.49
C LYS A 64 17.69 -13.99 -6.66
N ILE A 65 16.84 -14.36 -7.61
CA ILE A 65 16.49 -15.73 -7.98
C ILE A 65 17.08 -16.00 -9.36
N ALA A 66 17.94 -17.02 -9.45
CA ALA A 66 18.55 -17.42 -10.71
C ALA A 66 17.50 -17.86 -11.74
N ALA A 67 17.80 -17.61 -13.02
CA ALA A 67 16.96 -18.06 -14.13
C ALA A 67 16.73 -19.57 -14.06
N THR A 68 15.50 -20.00 -14.32
CA THR A 68 15.12 -21.42 -14.29
C THR A 68 14.16 -21.72 -15.42
N GLY A 69 14.55 -22.65 -16.31
CA GLY A 69 13.75 -22.98 -17.49
C GLY A 69 13.59 -21.76 -18.41
N THR A 70 12.33 -21.36 -18.65
CA THR A 70 11.98 -20.18 -19.45
C THR A 70 11.83 -18.90 -18.63
N ALA A 71 11.87 -19.00 -17.29
CA ALA A 71 11.80 -17.83 -16.43
C ALA A 71 13.16 -17.10 -16.40
N PRO A 72 13.18 -15.77 -16.56
CA PRO A 72 14.42 -14.99 -16.49
C PRO A 72 14.97 -14.97 -15.05
N GLU A 73 16.13 -14.34 -14.87
CA GLU A 73 16.61 -13.98 -13.53
C GLU A 73 15.66 -12.94 -12.92
N LEU A 74 15.23 -13.17 -11.68
CA LEU A 74 14.20 -12.36 -11.01
C LEU A 74 14.72 -11.75 -9.71
N CYS A 75 14.24 -10.56 -9.41
CA CYS A 75 14.30 -9.93 -8.10
C CYS A 75 12.99 -10.22 -7.36
N SER A 76 13.05 -10.59 -6.08
CA SER A 76 11.87 -10.95 -5.30
C SER A 76 11.92 -10.39 -3.88
N PHE A 77 10.79 -9.85 -3.44
CA PHE A 77 10.56 -9.48 -2.07
C PHE A 77 9.12 -9.81 -1.68
N THR A 78 8.89 -9.92 -0.37
CA THR A 78 7.56 -10.08 0.20
C THR A 78 7.16 -8.83 0.96
N PHE A 79 5.86 -8.61 1.09
CA PHE A 79 5.32 -7.59 1.97
C PHE A 79 4.19 -8.15 2.82
N ASP A 80 4.06 -7.66 4.05
CA ASP A 80 2.98 -8.00 4.97
C ASP A 80 2.55 -6.80 5.84
N GLY A 81 1.54 -7.01 6.68
CA GLY A 81 1.05 -5.98 7.60
C GLY A 81 0.27 -4.86 6.91
N ALA A 82 -0.24 -5.08 5.68
CA ALA A 82 -1.10 -4.11 5.01
C ALA A 82 -2.53 -4.23 5.55
N ASP A 83 -2.75 -3.73 6.77
CA ASP A 83 -4.05 -3.77 7.45
C ASP A 83 -5.09 -2.92 6.71
N ARG A 84 -6.33 -3.40 6.69
CA ARG A 84 -7.43 -2.69 6.06
C ARG A 84 -7.76 -1.41 6.82
N VAL A 85 -7.87 -0.30 6.10
CA VAL A 85 -8.24 0.98 6.69
C VAL A 85 -9.73 0.96 7.05
N GLY A 86 -10.05 1.22 8.32
CA GLY A 86 -11.43 1.34 8.80
C GLY A 86 -12.20 0.02 8.88
N GLY A 87 -11.53 -1.13 8.91
CA GLY A 87 -12.18 -2.43 9.07
C GLY A 87 -11.19 -3.56 9.33
N ASP A 88 -11.71 -4.79 9.37
CA ASP A 88 -10.88 -5.97 9.67
C ASP A 88 -10.28 -6.62 8.41
N GLY A 89 -9.07 -7.14 8.58
CA GLY A 89 -8.35 -7.92 7.59
C GLY A 89 -7.02 -7.29 7.19
N THR A 90 -6.14 -8.13 6.65
CA THR A 90 -4.82 -7.72 6.15
C THR A 90 -4.66 -8.14 4.70
N ALA A 91 -3.78 -7.44 4.00
CA ALA A 91 -3.18 -7.91 2.77
C ALA A 91 -1.69 -8.20 2.97
N SER A 92 -1.16 -9.10 2.17
CA SER A 92 0.25 -9.45 2.08
C SER A 92 0.55 -9.97 0.69
N GLY A 93 1.82 -10.09 0.30
CA GLY A 93 2.12 -10.56 -1.04
C GLY A 93 3.58 -10.84 -1.31
N THR A 94 3.81 -11.42 -2.49
CA THR A 94 5.12 -11.62 -3.08
C THR A 94 5.17 -10.88 -4.40
N VAL A 95 6.21 -10.07 -4.56
CA VAL A 95 6.49 -9.35 -5.79
C VAL A 95 7.70 -9.99 -6.45
N ARG A 96 7.63 -10.14 -7.78
CA ARG A 96 8.76 -10.53 -8.62
C ARG A 96 8.83 -9.61 -9.83
N TYR A 97 10.01 -9.08 -10.11
CA TYR A 97 10.35 -8.34 -11.32
C TYR A 97 11.63 -8.92 -11.92
N ALA A 98 11.82 -8.81 -13.23
CA ALA A 98 13.06 -9.28 -13.85
C ALA A 98 14.21 -8.31 -13.54
N THR A 99 15.43 -8.80 -13.48
CA THR A 99 16.60 -7.94 -13.27
C THR A 99 16.73 -6.89 -14.38
N ASN A 100 16.97 -5.63 -13.99
CA ASN A 100 17.02 -4.45 -14.85
C ASN A 100 15.71 -4.16 -15.60
N ALA A 101 14.58 -4.74 -15.18
CA ALA A 101 13.28 -4.42 -15.75
C ALA A 101 12.58 -3.33 -14.95
N ASP A 102 11.84 -2.49 -15.66
CA ASP A 102 11.02 -1.42 -15.09
C ASP A 102 9.57 -1.88 -14.85
N SER A 103 9.30 -3.19 -14.91
CA SER A 103 7.95 -3.75 -14.75
C SER A 103 7.95 -5.09 -14.02
N LEU A 104 6.79 -5.48 -13.50
CA LEU A 104 6.65 -6.76 -12.81
C LEU A 104 6.75 -7.95 -13.76
N TYR A 105 7.27 -9.05 -13.23
CA TYR A 105 7.15 -10.37 -13.82
C TYR A 105 5.96 -11.12 -13.22
N ARG A 106 5.74 -11.01 -11.90
CA ARG A 106 4.63 -11.66 -11.21
C ARG A 106 4.32 -10.98 -9.89
N LEU A 107 3.03 -10.75 -9.64
CA LEU A 107 2.51 -10.37 -8.33
C LEU A 107 1.63 -11.50 -7.81
N VAL A 108 1.84 -11.90 -6.55
CA VAL A 108 0.93 -12.74 -5.77
C VAL A 108 0.49 -11.92 -4.57
N LEU A 109 -0.81 -11.77 -4.41
CA LEU A 109 -1.44 -10.97 -3.36
C LEU A 109 -2.40 -11.86 -2.57
N ASN A 110 -2.21 -11.93 -1.26
CA ASN A 110 -3.22 -12.43 -0.34
C ASN A 110 -4.03 -11.24 0.18
N VAL A 111 -5.36 -11.30 0.05
CA VAL A 111 -6.29 -10.32 0.62
C VAL A 111 -7.28 -11.06 1.50
N ARG A 112 -7.24 -10.79 2.81
CA ARG A 112 -8.13 -11.41 3.80
C ARG A 112 -8.16 -12.94 3.73
N GLY A 113 -6.99 -13.56 3.55
CA GLY A 113 -6.82 -15.01 3.51
C GLY A 113 -7.00 -15.63 2.12
N ARG A 114 -7.33 -14.83 1.09
CA ARG A 114 -7.54 -15.33 -0.27
C ARG A 114 -6.46 -14.86 -1.23
N GLU A 115 -5.89 -15.79 -1.99
CA GLU A 115 -4.78 -15.51 -2.89
C GLU A 115 -5.24 -15.20 -4.32
N PHE A 116 -4.66 -14.15 -4.87
CA PHE A 116 -4.83 -13.69 -6.25
C PHE A 116 -3.44 -13.48 -6.86
N ALA A 117 -3.30 -13.75 -8.16
CA ALA A 117 -2.04 -13.53 -8.85
C ALA A 117 -2.23 -12.94 -10.25
N THR A 118 -1.19 -12.28 -10.73
CA THR A 118 -1.04 -11.98 -12.15
C THR A 118 -0.53 -13.22 -12.89
N ALA A 119 -0.69 -13.25 -14.21
CA ALA A 119 0.02 -14.22 -15.03
C ALA A 119 1.55 -13.95 -14.93
N SER A 120 2.35 -14.98 -15.17
CA SER A 120 3.81 -14.81 -15.26
C SER A 120 4.17 -14.04 -16.53
N GLY A 121 5.05 -13.05 -16.42
CA GLY A 121 5.44 -12.17 -17.52
C GLY A 121 4.44 -11.05 -17.83
N ASP A 122 3.36 -10.93 -17.06
CA ASP A 122 2.39 -9.85 -17.19
C ASP A 122 2.88 -8.62 -16.41
N GLY A 123 3.63 -7.74 -17.10
CA GLY A 123 4.21 -6.52 -16.54
C GLY A 123 3.40 -5.25 -16.79
N ASP A 124 2.28 -5.33 -17.52
CA ASP A 124 1.42 -4.17 -17.77
C ASP A 124 0.95 -3.54 -16.45
N ASP A 125 0.54 -2.27 -16.49
CA ASP A 125 -0.03 -1.59 -15.31
C ASP A 125 0.91 -1.52 -14.09
N THR A 126 2.22 -1.69 -14.27
CA THR A 126 3.23 -1.64 -13.20
C THR A 126 4.49 -0.93 -13.63
N ASP A 127 5.13 -0.24 -12.68
CA ASP A 127 6.42 0.44 -12.87
C ASP A 127 7.35 0.18 -11.67
N VAL A 128 8.57 -0.29 -11.92
CA VAL A 128 9.62 -0.48 -10.92
C VAL A 128 10.59 0.70 -10.99
N HIS A 129 10.47 1.63 -10.04
CA HIS A 129 11.32 2.81 -10.01
C HIS A 129 12.60 2.57 -9.19
N HIS A 130 13.61 1.99 -9.84
CA HIS A 130 14.90 1.66 -9.22
C HIS A 130 15.58 2.85 -8.52
N SER A 131 15.52 4.05 -9.12
CA SER A 131 16.16 5.26 -8.57
C SER A 131 15.40 5.90 -7.42
N ARG A 132 14.13 5.50 -7.21
CA ARG A 132 13.23 6.08 -6.20
C ARG A 132 12.76 5.04 -5.18
N ASP A 133 13.25 3.81 -5.28
CA ASP A 133 13.00 2.72 -4.35
C ASP A 133 11.52 2.43 -4.10
N TYR A 134 10.68 2.45 -5.15
CA TYR A 134 9.31 1.98 -5.05
C TYR A 134 8.83 1.30 -6.34
N LEU A 135 7.81 0.46 -6.16
CA LEU A 135 7.01 -0.12 -7.20
C LEU A 135 5.65 0.58 -7.23
N GLU A 136 5.20 1.00 -8.41
CA GLU A 136 3.85 1.49 -8.66
C GLU A 136 3.01 0.44 -9.38
N ILE A 137 1.75 0.33 -8.96
CA ILE A 137 0.75 -0.57 -9.54
C ILE A 137 -0.46 0.29 -9.88
N VAL A 138 -0.97 0.22 -11.11
CA VAL A 138 -2.05 1.07 -11.62
C VAL A 138 -3.17 0.22 -12.19
N ASN A 139 -4.23 -0.02 -11.42
CA ASN A 139 -5.41 -0.76 -11.90
C ASN A 139 -5.11 -2.18 -12.42
N LYS A 140 -4.07 -2.83 -11.88
CA LYS A 140 -3.63 -4.18 -12.26
C LYS A 140 -4.71 -5.20 -11.93
N ARG A 141 -5.03 -6.09 -12.87
CA ARG A 141 -5.95 -7.22 -12.64
C ARG A 141 -5.21 -8.40 -12.02
N LEU A 142 -5.80 -8.99 -10.99
CA LEU A 142 -5.37 -10.29 -10.47
C LEU A 142 -6.53 -11.28 -10.49
N THR A 143 -6.20 -12.56 -10.62
CA THR A 143 -7.14 -13.69 -10.64
C THR A 143 -6.84 -14.63 -9.49
N ALA A 144 -7.89 -15.16 -8.85
CA ALA A 144 -7.79 -16.09 -7.74
C ALA A 144 -7.03 -17.36 -8.17
N THR A 145 -6.13 -17.83 -7.31
CA THR A 145 -5.27 -18.98 -7.62
C THR A 145 -5.93 -20.33 -7.32
N ASP A 146 -7.08 -20.31 -6.66
CA ASP A 146 -7.90 -21.47 -6.30
C ASP A 146 -8.75 -22.02 -7.47
N GLY A 147 -8.68 -21.38 -8.64
CA GLY A 147 -9.37 -21.83 -9.86
C GLY A 147 -10.83 -21.39 -9.98
N THR A 148 -11.36 -20.57 -9.08
CA THR A 148 -12.76 -20.09 -9.18
C THR A 148 -12.98 -19.08 -10.31
N GLY A 149 -11.91 -18.45 -10.80
CA GLY A 149 -11.97 -17.37 -11.78
C GLY A 149 -12.33 -16.00 -11.18
N ASP A 150 -12.44 -15.90 -9.85
CA ASP A 150 -12.65 -14.64 -9.16
C ASP A 150 -11.49 -13.68 -9.41
N THR A 151 -11.80 -12.39 -9.54
CA THR A 151 -10.83 -11.35 -9.84
C THR A 151 -10.98 -10.12 -8.98
N LEU A 152 -9.92 -9.31 -8.94
CA LEU A 152 -9.89 -7.98 -8.34
C LEU A 152 -8.95 -7.05 -9.13
N ARG A 153 -9.02 -5.75 -8.84
CA ARG A 153 -8.11 -4.70 -9.35
C ARG A 153 -7.32 -4.11 -8.20
N VAL A 154 -6.03 -3.83 -8.44
CA VAL A 154 -5.13 -3.25 -7.44
C VAL A 154 -4.48 -1.98 -7.99
N THR A 155 -4.48 -0.94 -7.18
CA THR A 155 -3.67 0.27 -7.39
C THR A 155 -2.88 0.54 -6.12
N GLY A 156 -1.61 0.92 -6.22
CA GLY A 156 -0.85 1.22 -5.02
C GLY A 156 0.63 1.41 -5.23
N LEU A 157 1.30 1.63 -4.11
CA LEU A 157 2.74 1.84 -4.02
C LEU A 157 3.33 0.87 -3.01
N LEU A 158 4.41 0.20 -3.38
CA LEU A 158 5.18 -0.67 -2.49
C LEU A 158 6.62 -0.17 -2.43
N THR A 159 7.12 0.07 -1.22
CA THR A 159 8.51 0.50 -1.02
C THR A 159 9.46 -0.68 -1.24
N LEU A 160 10.56 -0.42 -1.94
CA LEU A 160 11.68 -1.33 -2.09
C LEU A 160 12.74 -0.95 -1.06
N ARG A 161 13.32 -1.92 -0.36
CA ARG A 161 14.43 -1.62 0.55
C ARG A 161 15.70 -1.34 -0.26
N GLY A 162 16.47 -0.31 0.09
CA GLY A 162 17.63 0.14 -0.71
C GLY A 162 18.83 -0.82 -0.79
N ASN A 163 18.99 -1.76 0.15
CA ASN A 163 20.07 -2.77 0.09
C ASN A 163 19.69 -3.93 -0.85
N ARG A 164 19.75 -3.69 -2.17
CA ARG A 164 19.35 -4.68 -3.20
C ARG A 164 20.55 -5.27 -3.95
N PRO A 165 20.47 -6.53 -4.41
CA PRO A 165 21.44 -7.11 -5.33
C PRO A 165 21.56 -6.30 -6.62
N ALA A 166 22.72 -6.27 -7.27
CA ALA A 166 22.90 -5.54 -8.53
C ALA A 166 21.89 -5.97 -9.62
N GLY A 167 21.24 -5.00 -10.26
CA GLY A 167 20.17 -5.21 -11.23
C GLY A 167 18.80 -5.47 -10.60
N CYS A 168 18.75 -5.53 -9.27
CA CYS A 168 17.57 -5.28 -8.47
C CYS A 168 17.69 -3.89 -7.84
#